data_AF-A0A1I4VUW2-F1
#
_entry.id   AF-A0A1I4VUW2-F1
#
_cell.length_a   1.000
_cell.length_b   1.000
_cell.length_c   1.000
_cell.angle_alpha   90.00
_cell.angle_beta   90.00
_cell.angle_gamma   90.00
#
_symmetry.space_group_name_H-M   'P 1'
#
loop_
_entity.id
_entity.type
_entity.pdbx_description
1 polymer ?
#
loop_
_entity_poly.entity_id
_entity_poly.type
_entity_poly.pdbx_seq_one_letter_code
_entity_poly.pdbx_strand_id
1 'polypeptide(L)'
;MIWPLYDSGVASGLLAGFLFGFVLENAGFGSPRKLTGQFRLEDWSVFKVMFTAVIVAALLLWLSKQFGLMGTGSYYVPTPFYVAMAVGGLLIGAGFAIGGYCPGTSVTGLAGGRIDAVVFMIGMVLGTALFAAWFGPLEELYLATPGPQGQTLMDLTGIPEWLIILVLAAMAWGGFKLGSKLEQKLGGPYQASDLYPADNKQN
;
A
#
# COMPACT_ATOMS: atom_id res chain seq x y z
N MET A 1 3.41 -29.84 9.88
CA MET A 1 4.79 -29.38 10.19
C MET A 1 4.78 -27.87 10.08
N ILE A 2 4.83 -27.17 11.22
CA ILE A 2 4.84 -25.70 11.25
C ILE A 2 6.27 -25.26 10.91
N TRP A 3 6.42 -24.40 9.91
CA TRP A 3 7.73 -23.87 9.50
C TRP A 3 8.20 -22.88 10.58
N PRO A 4 9.49 -22.85 10.96
CA PRO A 4 10.00 -21.99 12.06
C PRO A 4 9.91 -20.47 11.80
N LEU A 5 9.49 -20.03 10.61
CA LEU A 5 9.12 -18.63 10.31
C LEU A 5 7.64 -18.30 10.58
N TYR A 6 6.80 -19.29 10.87
CA TYR A 6 5.41 -19.11 11.29
C TYR A 6 5.30 -18.95 12.80
N ASP A 7 6.37 -18.48 13.46
CA ASP A 7 6.23 -18.00 14.83
C ASP A 7 5.56 -16.62 14.74
N SER A 8 4.26 -16.54 15.02
CA SER A 8 3.49 -15.29 15.10
C SER A 8 3.89 -14.39 16.28
N GLY A 9 5.10 -14.60 16.82
CA GLY A 9 5.72 -13.81 17.84
C GLY A 9 6.19 -12.44 17.35
N VAL A 10 6.49 -11.58 18.31
CA VAL A 10 6.91 -10.18 18.07
C VAL A 10 8.17 -10.09 17.19
N ALA A 11 9.05 -11.09 17.24
CA ALA A 11 10.30 -11.11 16.48
C ALA A 11 10.09 -11.20 14.95
N SER A 12 9.15 -12.02 14.48
CA SER A 12 8.86 -12.14 13.04
C SER A 12 8.21 -10.86 12.50
N GLY A 13 7.34 -10.23 13.29
CA GLY A 13 6.75 -8.92 12.97
C GLY A 13 7.79 -7.80 12.91
N LEU A 14 8.73 -7.75 13.86
CA LEU A 14 9.85 -6.80 13.85
C LEU A 14 10.75 -6.99 12.63
N LEU A 15 11.10 -8.24 12.31
CA LEU A 15 11.95 -8.55 11.15
C LEU A 15 11.24 -8.19 9.84
N ALA A 16 9.96 -8.54 9.69
CA ALA A 16 9.16 -8.18 8.52
C ALA A 16 9.02 -6.65 8.38
N GLY A 17 8.76 -5.93 9.48
CA GLY A 17 8.68 -4.48 9.52
C GLY A 17 10.01 -3.82 9.14
N PHE A 18 11.13 -4.32 9.66
CA PHE A 18 12.47 -3.85 9.31
C PHE A 18 12.78 -4.06 7.82
N LEU A 19 12.53 -5.26 7.29
CA LEU A 19 12.74 -5.55 5.87
C LEU A 19 11.84 -4.71 4.97
N PHE A 20 10.57 -4.53 5.35
CA PHE A 20 9.64 -3.68 4.63
C PHE A 20 10.09 -2.21 4.61
N GLY A 21 10.48 -1.67 5.76
CA GLY A 21 11.02 -0.31 5.88
C GLY A 21 12.30 -0.11 5.08
N PHE A 22 13.21 -1.09 5.11
CA PHE A 22 14.45 -1.08 4.34
C PHE A 22 14.19 -1.04 2.82
N VAL A 23 13.24 -1.83 2.33
CA VAL A 23 12.88 -1.83 0.90
C VAL A 23 12.23 -0.50 0.50
N LEU A 24 11.35 0.06 1.33
CA LEU A 24 10.70 1.34 1.07
C LEU A 24 11.68 2.52 1.05
N GLU A 25 12.66 2.54 1.96
CA GLU A 25 13.69 3.58 1.99
C GLU A 25 14.61 3.47 0.77
N ASN A 26 15.04 2.25 0.40
CA ASN A 26 15.82 2.03 -0.83
C ASN A 26 15.05 2.42 -2.09
N ALA A 27 13.72 2.28 -2.10
CA ALA A 27 12.88 2.73 -3.21
C ALA A 27 12.72 4.27 -3.26
N GLY A 28 13.17 5.00 -2.22
CA GLY A 28 13.02 6.45 -2.09
C GLY A 28 11.58 6.89 -1.78
N PHE A 29 10.76 5.97 -1.26
CA PHE A 29 9.37 6.27 -0.89
C PHE A 29 9.26 7.00 0.46
N GLY A 30 10.37 7.29 1.14
CA GLY A 30 10.39 8.25 2.25
C GLY A 30 10.21 9.70 1.82
N SER A 31 10.27 10.02 0.51
CA SER A 31 10.16 11.40 0.02
C SER A 31 8.74 11.74 -0.47
N PRO A 32 8.11 12.81 0.07
CA PRO A 32 6.77 13.22 -0.32
C PRO A 32 6.73 13.78 -1.74
N ARG A 33 7.86 14.27 -2.27
CA ARG A 33 7.98 14.75 -3.66
C ARG A 33 7.77 13.61 -4.66
N LYS A 34 8.32 12.43 -4.37
CA LYS A 34 8.17 11.24 -5.20
C LYS A 34 6.74 10.71 -5.17
N LEU A 35 6.13 10.72 -3.99
CA LEU A 35 4.75 10.27 -3.76
C LEU A 35 3.72 11.21 -4.38
N THR A 36 3.90 12.53 -4.26
CA THR A 36 3.02 13.53 -4.89
C THR A 36 3.24 13.63 -6.41
N GLY A 37 4.45 13.31 -6.89
CA GLY A 37 4.77 13.21 -8.32
C GLY A 37 3.90 12.19 -9.08
N GLN A 38 3.46 11.13 -8.40
CA GLN A 38 2.51 10.16 -8.95
C GLN A 38 1.13 10.79 -9.22
N PHE A 39 0.62 11.63 -8.31
CA PHE A 39 -0.65 12.33 -8.51
C PHE A 39 -0.56 13.42 -9.58
N ARG A 40 0.63 13.98 -9.77
CA ARG A 40 0.94 14.94 -10.84
C ARG A 40 1.21 14.26 -12.20
N LEU A 41 1.18 12.93 -12.25
CA LEU A 41 1.48 12.11 -13.43
C LEU A 41 2.91 12.29 -13.97
N GLU A 42 3.80 12.86 -13.17
CA GLU A 42 5.22 13.12 -13.50
C GLU A 42 6.06 11.86 -13.28
N ASP A 43 5.78 11.10 -12.21
CA ASP A 43 6.56 9.93 -11.83
C ASP A 43 5.66 8.70 -11.59
N TRP A 44 5.76 7.69 -12.47
CA TRP A 44 4.96 6.47 -12.39
C TRP A 44 5.66 5.35 -11.61
N SER A 45 6.78 5.63 -10.94
CA SER A 45 7.55 4.62 -10.20
C SER A 45 6.72 3.98 -9.08
N VAL A 46 5.95 4.77 -8.34
CA VAL A 46 5.11 4.28 -7.24
C VAL A 46 4.07 3.29 -7.78
N PHE A 47 3.39 3.64 -8.88
CA PHE A 47 2.42 2.75 -9.51
C PHE A 47 3.05 1.43 -9.95
N LYS A 48 4.21 1.47 -10.60
CA LYS A 48 4.90 0.28 -11.10
C LYS A 48 5.30 -0.68 -9.96
N VAL A 49 5.88 -0.13 -8.90
CA VAL A 49 6.34 -0.94 -7.75
C VAL A 49 5.17 -1.51 -6.95
N MET A 50 4.12 -0.71 -6.71
CA MET A 50 2.94 -1.21 -5.98
C MET A 50 2.20 -2.31 -6.75
N PHE A 51 1.99 -2.14 -8.06
CA PHE A 51 1.27 -3.12 -8.86
C PHE A 51 2.06 -4.44 -9.03
N THR A 52 3.39 -4.36 -9.19
CA THR A 52 4.24 -5.57 -9.18
C THR A 52 4.19 -6.27 -7.84
N ALA A 53 4.30 -5.54 -6.73
CA ALA A 53 4.22 -6.10 -5.38
C ALA A 53 2.89 -6.84 -5.15
N VAL A 54 1.76 -6.28 -5.60
CA VAL A 54 0.43 -6.92 -5.51
C VAL A 54 0.39 -8.24 -6.28
N ILE A 55 0.91 -8.28 -7.52
CA ILE A 55 0.94 -9.51 -8.33
C ILE A 55 1.82 -10.57 -7.69
N VAL A 56 3.02 -10.18 -7.24
CA VAL A 56 3.97 -11.07 -6.58
C VAL A 56 3.34 -11.64 -5.31
N ALA A 57 2.69 -10.80 -4.48
CA ALA A 57 1.99 -11.24 -3.29
C ALA A 57 0.83 -12.20 -3.61
N ALA A 58 0.01 -11.90 -4.63
CA ALA A 58 -1.08 -12.78 -5.06
C ALA A 58 -0.58 -14.15 -5.54
N LEU A 59 0.51 -14.17 -6.33
CA LEU A 59 1.17 -15.40 -6.76
C LEU A 59 1.73 -16.21 -5.59
N LEU A 60 2.44 -15.55 -4.66
CA LEU A 60 3.00 -16.18 -3.46
C LEU A 60 1.90 -16.78 -2.57
N LEU A 61 0.79 -16.07 -2.38
CA LEU A 61 -0.36 -16.57 -1.63
C LEU A 61 -0.99 -17.79 -2.31
N TRP A 62 -1.18 -17.74 -3.63
CA TRP A 62 -1.71 -18.86 -4.41
C TRP A 62 -0.80 -20.10 -4.33
N LEU A 63 0.52 -19.92 -4.49
CA LEU A 63 1.51 -20.98 -4.34
C LEU A 63 1.49 -21.56 -2.93
N SER A 64 1.48 -20.69 -1.91
CA SER A 64 1.45 -21.11 -0.51
C SER A 64 0.21 -21.94 -0.17
N LYS A 65 -0.94 -21.61 -0.79
CA LYS A 65 -2.17 -22.40 -0.69
C LYS A 65 -2.02 -23.77 -1.35
N GLN A 66 -1.42 -23.85 -2.54
CA GLN A 66 -1.24 -25.11 -3.27
C GLN A 66 -0.27 -26.08 -2.59
N PHE A 67 0.82 -25.56 -2.02
CA PHE A 67 1.80 -26.37 -1.32
C PHE A 67 1.41 -26.71 0.14
N GLY A 68 0.25 -26.24 0.61
CA GLY A 68 -0.21 -26.49 1.98
C GLY A 68 0.67 -25.84 3.05
N LEU A 69 1.45 -24.81 2.70
CA LEU A 69 2.31 -24.08 3.64
C LEU A 69 1.49 -23.18 4.59
N MET A 70 0.26 -22.83 4.22
CA MET A 70 -0.66 -22.03 5.03
C MET A 70 -1.80 -22.88 5.56
N GLY A 71 -1.98 -22.90 6.89
CA GLY A 71 -3.11 -23.58 7.53
C GLY A 71 -4.45 -22.90 7.20
N THR A 72 -5.52 -23.68 7.11
CA THR A 72 -6.90 -23.21 6.96
C THR A 72 -7.21 -22.20 8.07
N GLY A 73 -7.41 -20.92 7.72
CA GLY A 73 -7.65 -19.83 8.69
C GLY A 73 -6.47 -18.87 8.92
N SER A 74 -5.33 -19.02 8.21
CA SER A 74 -4.20 -18.08 8.32
C SER A 74 -4.42 -16.73 7.63
N TYR A 75 -5.41 -16.61 6.75
CA TYR A 75 -5.73 -15.36 6.06
C TYR A 75 -7.14 -14.90 6.42
N TYR A 76 -7.24 -13.64 6.86
CA TYR A 76 -8.49 -13.00 7.19
C TYR A 76 -8.92 -12.13 6.00
N VAL A 77 -10.08 -12.45 5.41
CA VAL A 77 -10.70 -11.61 4.39
C VAL A 77 -11.73 -10.71 5.09
N PRO A 78 -11.49 -9.39 5.17
CA PRO A 78 -12.42 -8.49 5.81
C PRO A 78 -13.74 -8.43 5.04
N THR A 79 -14.85 -8.30 5.77
CA THR A 79 -16.16 -8.01 5.20
C THR A 79 -16.13 -6.66 4.47
N PRO A 80 -16.56 -6.60 3.20
CA PRO A 80 -16.60 -5.35 2.47
C PRO A 80 -17.82 -4.53 2.91
N PHE A 81 -17.59 -3.39 3.54
CA PHE A 81 -18.63 -2.39 3.80
C PHE A 81 -18.56 -1.34 2.70
N TYR A 82 -19.34 -1.51 1.62
CA TYR A 82 -19.15 -0.74 0.39
C TYR A 82 -19.18 0.77 0.58
N VAL A 83 -20.15 1.29 1.35
CA VAL A 83 -20.29 2.72 1.63
C VAL A 83 -19.14 3.23 2.48
N ALA A 84 -18.82 2.53 3.58
CA ALA A 84 -17.73 2.90 4.46
C ALA A 84 -16.36 2.86 3.75
N MET A 85 -16.14 1.85 2.91
CA MET A 85 -14.92 1.71 2.10
C MET A 85 -14.79 2.81 1.05
N ALA A 86 -15.89 3.19 0.39
CA ALA A 86 -15.88 4.27 -0.60
C ALA A 86 -15.58 5.62 0.05
N VAL A 87 -16.28 5.96 1.14
CA VAL A 87 -16.08 7.22 1.87
C VAL A 87 -14.70 7.26 2.53
N GLY A 88 -14.31 6.19 3.23
CA GLY A 88 -13.01 6.09 3.88
C GLY A 88 -11.86 6.10 2.88
N GLY A 89 -12.00 5.39 1.75
CA GLY A 89 -11.02 5.39 0.66
C GLY A 89 -10.85 6.78 0.03
N LEU A 90 -11.94 7.53 -0.14
CA LEU A 90 -11.88 8.90 -0.64
C LEU A 90 -11.17 9.83 0.35
N LEU A 91 -11.47 9.73 1.65
CA LEU A 91 -10.83 10.53 2.69
C LEU A 91 -9.33 10.22 2.82
N ILE A 92 -8.95 8.93 2.82
CA ILE A 92 -7.55 8.51 2.85
C ILE A 92 -6.84 8.95 1.56
N GLY A 93 -7.50 8.83 0.41
CA GLY A 93 -6.95 9.27 -0.87
C GLY A 93 -6.71 10.79 -0.91
N ALA A 94 -7.66 11.58 -0.43
CA ALA A 94 -7.51 13.03 -0.31
C ALA A 94 -6.38 13.41 0.67
N GLY A 95 -6.32 12.74 1.83
CA GLY A 95 -5.23 12.90 2.80
C GLY A 95 -3.87 12.56 2.22
N PHE A 96 -3.77 11.49 1.41
CA PHE A 96 -2.54 11.13 0.73
C PHE A 96 -2.16 12.15 -0.35
N ALA A 97 -3.11 12.64 -1.14
CA ALA A 97 -2.86 13.64 -2.17
C ALA A 97 -2.36 14.98 -1.58
N ILE A 98 -2.89 15.39 -0.42
CA ILE A 98 -2.51 16.64 0.26
C ILE A 98 -1.21 16.45 1.05
N GLY A 99 -1.12 15.39 1.86
CA GLY A 99 -0.01 15.15 2.79
C GLY A 99 1.22 14.53 2.13
N GLY A 100 1.07 13.93 0.96
CA GLY A 100 2.17 13.32 0.22
C GLY A 100 2.75 12.07 0.88
N TYR A 101 2.07 11.47 1.85
CA TYR A 101 2.44 10.23 2.51
C TYR A 101 1.26 9.26 2.61
N CYS A 102 1.54 7.97 2.53
CA CYS A 102 0.66 6.89 2.94
C CYS A 102 1.14 6.30 4.29
N PRO A 103 0.32 5.54 5.02
CA PRO A 103 0.64 5.14 6.39
C PRO A 103 1.96 4.36 6.55
N GLY A 104 2.32 3.53 5.57
CA GLY A 104 3.61 2.84 5.56
C GLY A 104 4.78 3.79 5.29
N THR A 105 4.64 4.66 4.29
CA THR A 105 5.70 5.61 3.89
C THR A 105 5.92 6.74 4.89
N SER A 106 4.92 7.10 5.70
CA SER A 106 5.11 8.08 6.78
C SER A 106 6.01 7.55 7.88
N VAL A 107 5.99 6.24 8.16
CA VAL A 107 6.90 5.62 9.13
C VAL A 107 8.33 5.62 8.60
N THR A 108 8.52 5.33 7.31
CA THR A 108 9.86 5.38 6.70
C THR A 108 10.37 6.82 6.55
N GLY A 109 9.51 7.76 6.18
CA GLY A 109 9.85 9.19 6.15
C GLY A 109 10.22 9.73 7.54
N LEU A 110 9.53 9.28 8.59
CA LEU A 110 9.88 9.59 9.98
C LEU A 110 11.26 9.02 10.34
N ALA A 111 11.53 7.76 10.01
CA ALA A 111 12.83 7.12 10.24
C ALA A 111 13.97 7.82 9.47
N GLY A 112 13.68 8.36 8.29
CA GLY A 112 14.57 9.21 7.51
C GLY A 112 14.73 10.65 8.03
N GLY A 113 14.12 11.00 9.17
CA GLY A 113 14.28 12.30 9.84
C GLY A 113 13.43 13.44 9.26
N ARG A 114 12.40 13.14 8.45
CA ARG A 114 11.56 14.18 7.82
C ARG A 114 10.47 14.67 8.77
N ILE A 115 10.47 15.98 9.03
CA ILE A 115 9.47 16.63 9.89
C ILE A 115 8.06 16.54 9.29
N ASP A 116 7.94 16.63 7.96
CA ASP A 116 6.64 16.53 7.27
C ASP A 116 5.94 15.18 7.57
N ALA A 117 6.73 14.11 7.70
CA ALA A 117 6.20 12.78 8.02
C ALA A 117 5.69 12.69 9.47
N VAL A 118 6.33 13.42 10.41
CA VAL A 118 5.87 13.54 11.81
C VAL A 118 4.49 14.20 11.85
N VAL A 119 4.33 15.32 11.14
CA VAL A 119 3.07 16.07 11.10
C VAL A 119 1.95 15.20 10.52
N PHE A 120 2.23 14.46 9.44
CA PHE A 120 1.29 13.52 8.86
C PHE A 120 0.92 12.39 9.84
N MET A 121 1.90 11.84 10.55
CA MET A 121 1.67 10.76 11.51
C MET A 121 0.79 11.22 12.69
N ILE A 122 1.05 12.42 13.23
CA ILE A 122 0.20 13.01 14.27
C ILE A 122 -1.22 13.22 13.74
N GLY A 123 -1.37 13.77 12.54
CA GLY A 123 -2.67 13.96 11.90
C GLY A 123 -3.43 12.65 11.71
N MET A 124 -2.73 11.57 11.32
CA MET A 124 -3.31 10.23 11.19
C MET A 124 -3.77 9.67 12.55
N VAL A 125 -2.93 9.76 13.59
CA VAL A 125 -3.29 9.29 14.93
C VAL A 125 -4.49 10.07 15.47
N LEU A 126 -4.50 11.40 15.33
CA LEU A 126 -5.63 12.22 15.73
C LEU A 126 -6.89 11.92 14.93
N GLY A 127 -6.77 11.75 13.61
CA GLY A 127 -7.88 11.41 12.73
C GLY A 127 -8.51 10.06 13.07
N THR A 128 -7.68 9.04 13.32
CA THR A 128 -8.14 7.71 13.74
C THR A 128 -8.76 7.73 15.14
N ALA A 129 -8.19 8.49 16.08
CA ALA A 129 -8.74 8.64 17.43
C ALA A 129 -10.08 9.38 17.42
N LEU A 130 -10.20 10.45 16.62
CA LEU A 130 -11.44 11.20 16.43
C LEU A 130 -12.52 10.33 15.79
N PHE A 131 -12.16 9.57 14.76
CA PHE A 131 -13.08 8.62 14.13
C PHE A 131 -13.56 7.56 15.13
N ALA A 132 -12.65 7.00 15.95
CA ALA A 132 -13.00 6.03 16.97
C ALA A 132 -13.94 6.63 18.05
N ALA A 133 -13.69 7.86 18.49
CA ALA A 133 -14.53 8.55 19.46
C ALA A 133 -15.92 8.93 18.90
N TRP A 134 -15.99 9.27 17.61
CA TRP A 134 -17.23 9.65 16.91
C TRP A 134 -17.89 8.47 16.17
N PHE A 135 -17.47 7.24 16.45
CA PHE A 135 -17.95 6.08 15.70
C PHE A 135 -19.45 5.81 15.91
N GLY A 136 -19.99 6.07 17.11
CA GLY A 136 -21.40 5.79 17.43
C GLY A 136 -22.40 6.41 16.44
N PRO A 137 -22.37 7.73 16.18
CA PRO A 137 -23.22 8.35 15.16
C PRO A 137 -22.95 7.91 13.72
N LEU A 138 -21.74 7.41 13.44
CA LEU A 138 -21.33 6.93 12.11
C LEU A 138 -21.66 5.46 11.89
N GLU A 139 -22.07 4.74 12.94
CA GLU A 139 -22.34 3.30 12.91
C GLU A 139 -23.46 2.95 11.92
N GLU A 140 -24.54 3.74 11.89
CA GLU A 140 -25.65 3.53 10.95
C GLU A 140 -25.20 3.68 9.49
N LEU A 141 -24.32 4.66 9.20
CA LEU A 141 -23.76 4.85 7.87
C LEU A 141 -22.71 3.76 7.53
N TYR A 142 -21.96 3.30 8.53
CA TYR A 142 -20.94 2.26 8.39
C TYR A 142 -21.56 0.90 8.08
N LEU A 143 -22.65 0.57 8.79
CA LEU A 143 -23.40 -0.69 8.65
C LEU A 143 -24.54 -0.61 7.62
N ALA A 144 -24.73 0.52 6.93
CA ALA A 144 -25.83 0.72 5.98
C ALA A 144 -25.84 -0.29 4.82
N THR A 145 -24.68 -0.83 4.43
CA THR A 145 -24.58 -1.81 3.34
C THR A 145 -23.45 -2.82 3.62
N PRO A 146 -23.70 -3.81 4.49
CA PRO A 146 -22.74 -4.87 4.73
C PRO A 146 -22.71 -5.78 3.51
N GLY A 147 -21.55 -5.96 2.91
CA GLY A 147 -21.34 -6.98 1.90
C GLY A 147 -21.24 -8.38 2.52
N PRO A 148 -21.37 -9.44 1.70
CA PRO A 148 -21.15 -10.83 2.11
C PRO A 148 -19.84 -11.02 2.90
N GLN A 149 -19.87 -11.84 3.96
CA GLN A 149 -18.67 -12.12 4.75
C GLN A 149 -17.62 -12.86 3.93
N GLY A 150 -16.37 -12.40 3.99
CA GLY A 150 -15.22 -13.07 3.37
C GLY A 150 -15.23 -13.07 1.84
N GLN A 151 -15.85 -12.07 1.22
CA GLN A 151 -16.00 -12.01 -0.24
C GLN A 151 -14.65 -11.78 -0.94
N THR A 152 -14.14 -12.82 -1.61
CA THR A 152 -13.02 -12.67 -2.55
C THR A 152 -13.55 -12.45 -3.97
N LEU A 153 -12.70 -11.92 -4.86
CA LEU A 153 -13.05 -11.78 -6.28
C LEU A 153 -13.36 -13.13 -6.92
N MET A 154 -12.74 -14.20 -6.42
CA MET A 154 -12.93 -15.58 -6.88
C MET A 154 -14.33 -16.09 -6.50
N ASP A 155 -14.77 -15.82 -5.27
CA ASP A 155 -16.09 -16.25 -4.79
C ASP A 155 -17.24 -15.54 -5.51
N LEU A 156 -17.01 -14.29 -5.96
CA LEU A 156 -18.03 -13.50 -6.65
C LEU A 156 -18.16 -13.83 -8.13
N THR A 157 -17.05 -14.17 -8.78
CA THR A 157 -16.99 -14.37 -10.24
C THR A 157 -16.98 -15.85 -10.64
N GLY A 158 -16.68 -16.76 -9.70
CA GLY A 158 -16.48 -18.18 -9.99
C GLY A 158 -15.23 -18.46 -10.84
N ILE A 159 -14.39 -17.45 -11.07
CA ILE A 159 -13.21 -17.54 -11.92
C ILE A 159 -12.06 -18.19 -11.13
N PRO A 160 -11.32 -19.15 -11.72
CA PRO A 160 -10.22 -19.79 -11.03
C PRO A 160 -9.07 -18.79 -10.75
N GLU A 161 -8.42 -18.96 -9.60
CA GLU A 161 -7.42 -18.02 -9.05
C GLU A 161 -6.28 -17.69 -10.03
N TRP A 162 -5.82 -18.69 -10.78
CA TRP A 162 -4.75 -18.53 -11.78
C TRP A 162 -5.14 -17.56 -12.91
N LEU A 163 -6.42 -17.54 -13.32
CA LEU A 163 -6.88 -16.66 -14.38
C LEU A 163 -6.95 -15.21 -13.91
N ILE A 164 -7.37 -14.97 -12.67
CA ILE A 164 -7.35 -13.62 -12.06
C ILE A 164 -5.92 -13.08 -11.99
N ILE A 165 -4.97 -13.93 -11.58
CA ILE A 165 -3.55 -13.56 -11.54
C ILE A 165 -3.03 -13.23 -12.94
N LEU A 166 -3.39 -14.02 -13.97
CA LEU A 166 -3.01 -13.72 -15.36
C LEU A 166 -3.62 -12.41 -15.87
N VAL A 167 -4.88 -12.12 -15.54
CA VAL A 167 -5.53 -10.86 -15.90
C VAL A 167 -4.85 -9.68 -15.19
N LEU A 168 -4.56 -9.80 -13.89
CA LEU A 168 -3.80 -8.79 -13.14
C LEU A 168 -2.42 -8.55 -13.76
N ALA A 169 -1.71 -9.62 -14.13
CA ALA A 169 -0.41 -9.53 -14.78
C ALA A 169 -0.50 -8.85 -16.15
N ALA A 170 -1.53 -9.16 -16.96
CA ALA A 170 -1.76 -8.50 -18.24
C ALA A 170 -2.10 -7.01 -18.06
N MET A 171 -2.93 -6.66 -17.07
CA MET A 171 -3.25 -5.27 -16.74
C MET A 171 -2.01 -4.50 -16.28
N ALA A 172 -1.16 -5.10 -15.45
CA ALA A 172 0.10 -4.50 -15.02
C ALA A 172 1.04 -4.25 -16.18
N TRP A 173 1.19 -5.23 -17.07
CA TRP A 173 2.01 -5.09 -18.27
C TRP A 173 1.51 -3.93 -19.16
N GLY A 174 0.19 -3.83 -19.35
CA GLY A 174 -0.44 -2.70 -20.04
C GLY A 174 -0.19 -1.36 -19.34
N GLY A 175 -0.40 -1.32 -18.03
CA GLY A 175 -0.18 -0.14 -17.19
C GLY A 175 1.27 0.32 -17.18
N PHE A 176 2.24 -0.60 -17.17
CA PHE A 176 3.67 -0.26 -17.20
C PHE A 176 4.09 0.27 -18.56
N LYS A 177 3.57 -0.30 -19.65
CA LYS A 177 3.83 0.18 -21.00
C LYS A 177 3.21 1.57 -21.22
N LEU A 178 2.03 1.83 -20.66
CA LEU A 178 1.39 3.14 -20.74
C LEU A 178 2.11 4.17 -19.86
N GLY A 179 2.40 3.82 -18.60
CA GLY A 179 3.10 4.67 -17.65
C GLY A 179 4.50 5.03 -18.12
N SER A 180 5.28 4.06 -18.63
CA SER A 180 6.61 4.34 -19.19
C SER A 180 6.57 5.27 -20.41
N LYS A 181 5.56 5.12 -21.28
CA LYS A 181 5.38 6.04 -22.43
C LYS A 181 4.98 7.46 -22.02
N LEU A 182 4.17 7.60 -20.96
CA LEU A 182 3.78 8.90 -20.42
C LEU A 182 4.93 9.57 -19.67
N GLU A 183 5.67 8.81 -18.86
CA GLU A 183 6.83 9.25 -18.11
C GLU A 183 7.99 9.71 -19.03
N GLN A 184 8.21 9.00 -20.16
CA GLN A 184 9.17 9.42 -21.18
C GLN A 184 8.77 10.73 -21.88
N LYS A 185 7.47 11.06 -21.95
CA LYS A 185 6.99 12.32 -22.53
C LYS A 185 7.03 13.49 -21.56
N LEU A 186 7.08 13.24 -20.25
CA LEU A 186 6.90 14.24 -19.20
C LEU A 186 8.19 14.57 -18.42
N GLY A 187 9.34 14.02 -18.81
CA GLY A 187 10.65 14.42 -18.27
C GLY A 187 11.41 13.36 -17.49
N GLY A 188 10.90 12.12 -17.41
CA GLY A 188 11.57 10.99 -16.74
C GLY A 188 11.32 10.93 -15.21
N PRO A 189 11.68 9.80 -14.56
CA PRO A 189 11.43 9.59 -13.13
C PRO A 189 12.33 10.47 -12.25
N TYR A 190 11.85 10.82 -11.06
CA TYR A 190 12.66 11.53 -10.07
C TYR A 190 13.87 10.67 -9.67
N GLN A 191 15.07 11.22 -9.84
CA GLN A 191 16.31 10.55 -9.42
C GLN A 191 16.65 10.87 -7.97
N ALA A 192 17.55 10.08 -7.38
CA ALA A 192 18.01 10.28 -6.01
C ALA A 192 18.60 11.68 -5.79
N SER A 193 19.27 12.26 -6.81
CA SER A 193 19.80 13.63 -6.78
C SER A 193 18.72 14.71 -6.67
N ASP A 194 17.51 14.44 -7.17
CA ASP A 194 16.39 15.39 -7.14
C ASP A 194 15.66 15.35 -5.78
N LEU A 195 15.72 14.21 -5.10
CA LEU A 195 15.05 13.94 -3.83
C LEU A 195 15.94 14.27 -2.62
N TYR A 196 17.25 14.08 -2.77
CA TYR A 196 18.29 14.39 -1.80
C TYR A 196 19.38 15.22 -2.51
N PRO A 197 19.17 16.53 -2.72
CA PRO A 197 20.23 17.39 -3.25
C PRO A 197 21.44 17.25 -2.34
N ALA A 198 22.60 16.91 -2.92
CA ALA A 198 23.84 16.81 -2.17
C ALA A 198 24.04 18.13 -1.42
N ASP A 199 24.13 18.06 -0.09
CA ASP A 199 24.49 19.21 0.73
C ASP A 199 25.91 19.59 0.33
N ASN A 200 26.04 20.57 -0.56
CA ASN A 200 27.31 21.22 -0.84
C ASN A 200 27.59 22.19 0.32
N LYS A 201 27.80 21.63 1.51
CA LYS A 201 28.47 22.27 2.64
C LYS A 201 29.84 21.64 2.81
N GLN A 202 30.69 21.89 1.82
CA GLN A 202 32.10 22.14 2.10
C GLN A 202 32.30 23.66 2.02
N ASN A 203 32.26 24.31 3.19
CA ASN A 203 32.95 25.56 3.53
C ASN A 203 32.87 25.74 5.05
#